data_AF-A0A967F633-F1
#
_entry.id   AF-A0A967F633-F1
#
_cell.length_a   1.000
_cell.length_b   1.000
_cell.length_c   1.000
_cell.angle_alpha   90.00
_cell.angle_beta   90.00
_cell.angle_gamma   90.00
#
_symmetry.space_group_name_H-M   'P 1'
#
loop_
_entity.id
_entity.type
_entity.pdbx_description
1 polymer ?
#
loop_
_entity_poly.entity_id
_entity_poly.type
_entity_poly.pdbx_seq_one_letter_code
_entity_poly.pdbx_strand_id
1 'polypeptide(L)'
;NMVDGYFLNNELGNFKSRPVEGSPINLEPGRRPRTTIAPLIVKKDGELRWVIGSPGGGRIGSTVIEILVNLIDFEMDLETAIRAPKFAGYDAYPEIQLEDDFPPKTVRLLELMGHEVTRYSYPDLYFGGPNAIAVGADGLLTGVGSIRRLGGAAAPGGQDSDFKPLIRPGPGVTEQKKMSDYFAPLAGTGLDADVFILDSGKPGATALVFGGTHGNELAGTVAGLVLVENVTVTSGKLIVLPYTNSSAITVPDTRNGVADRHPVQSRSGERFLPYGDRRTAPADQGREDPDAYTNPGGFVLENGAESRNLNRTHPGKEDGTPTEQLAFALMTLAKREQVDFNLDMHEAGTPERQAQDGEEYSPGLNRRLAYTLVAHPDALEVAAFALLGLEEDTGISLKLEESNPEFRGLSHLEYGNETGSLAFLSESPNPGQDRGRSDADVITDPKYPLTHRVGLHLRLIRHLAEAYADLHGKALVIEGLPEYDDLVAGDIGRFLN
;
A
#
# COMPACT_ATOMS: atom_id res chain seq x y z
N ASN A 1 -8.78 33.65 -37.09
CA ASN A 1 -9.83 33.28 -36.09
C ASN A 1 -9.39 33.64 -34.68
N MET A 2 -9.04 34.90 -34.42
CA MET A 2 -8.80 35.39 -33.05
C MET A 2 -9.35 36.82 -32.94
N VAL A 3 -10.19 37.07 -31.95
CA VAL A 3 -10.71 38.41 -31.61
C VAL A 3 -10.52 38.58 -30.12
N ASP A 4 -9.82 39.62 -29.69
CA ASP A 4 -9.54 39.91 -28.27
C ASP A 4 -8.96 38.72 -27.47
N GLY A 5 -8.16 37.87 -28.13
CA GLY A 5 -7.58 36.66 -27.53
C GLY A 5 -8.48 35.42 -27.53
N TYR A 6 -9.72 35.53 -28.02
CA TYR A 6 -10.63 34.40 -28.18
C TYR A 6 -10.45 33.73 -29.54
N PHE A 7 -10.16 32.44 -29.52
CA PHE A 7 -10.21 31.61 -30.73
C PHE A 7 -11.67 31.25 -31.05
N LEU A 8 -12.18 31.81 -32.15
CA LEU A 8 -13.53 31.50 -32.63
C LEU A 8 -13.51 30.14 -33.33
N ASN A 9 -14.42 29.25 -32.93
CA ASN A 9 -14.59 27.94 -33.56
C ASN A 9 -15.11 28.07 -35.01
N ASN A 10 -14.96 27.00 -35.78
CA ASN A 10 -15.46 26.89 -37.15
C ASN A 10 -16.53 25.79 -37.28
N GLU A 11 -17.32 25.56 -36.23
CA GLU A 11 -18.30 24.45 -36.15
C GLU A 11 -19.38 24.50 -37.24
N LEU A 12 -19.66 25.67 -37.82
CA LEU A 12 -20.56 25.77 -38.97
C LEU A 12 -20.09 24.94 -40.17
N GLY A 13 -18.80 24.59 -40.24
CA GLY A 13 -18.25 23.68 -41.25
C GLY A 13 -18.79 22.25 -41.17
N ASN A 14 -19.47 21.86 -40.08
CA ASN A 14 -20.12 20.56 -39.95
C ASN A 14 -21.50 20.49 -40.62
N PHE A 15 -22.04 21.61 -41.13
CA PHE A 15 -23.17 21.59 -42.06
C PHE A 15 -22.71 21.23 -43.48
N LYS A 16 -23.66 20.92 -44.37
CA LYS A 16 -23.36 20.85 -45.80
C LYS A 16 -22.88 22.22 -46.30
N SER A 17 -21.83 22.20 -47.12
CA SER A 17 -21.28 23.40 -47.79
C SER A 17 -22.26 24.06 -48.75
N ARG A 18 -23.28 23.33 -49.20
CA ARG A 18 -24.42 23.84 -50.00
C ARG A 18 -25.70 23.11 -49.59
N PRO A 19 -26.87 23.78 -49.61
CA PRO A 19 -28.14 23.11 -49.34
C PRO A 19 -28.36 21.93 -50.30
N VAL A 20 -28.72 20.78 -49.73
CA VAL A 20 -29.12 19.58 -50.47
C VAL A 20 -30.55 19.25 -50.09
N GLU A 21 -31.43 19.08 -51.07
CA GLU A 21 -32.83 18.75 -50.83
C GLU A 21 -32.97 17.52 -49.91
N GLY A 22 -33.81 17.61 -48.88
CA GLY A 22 -34.05 16.55 -47.91
C GLY A 22 -32.91 16.26 -46.91
N SER A 23 -31.77 16.95 -46.99
CA SER A 23 -30.63 16.68 -46.10
C SER A 23 -30.87 17.19 -44.67
N PRO A 24 -30.74 16.34 -43.64
CA PRO A 24 -30.93 16.72 -42.23
C PRO A 24 -29.77 17.53 -41.66
N ILE A 25 -28.77 17.86 -42.46
CA ILE A 25 -27.57 18.61 -42.05
C ILE A 25 -27.34 19.86 -42.92
N ASN A 26 -28.43 20.43 -43.47
CA ASN A 26 -28.40 21.76 -44.08
C ASN A 26 -28.28 22.86 -43.01
N LEU A 27 -27.61 23.96 -43.36
CA LEU A 27 -27.47 25.13 -42.52
C LEU A 27 -28.80 25.91 -42.46
N GLU A 28 -29.24 26.23 -41.24
CA GLU A 28 -30.45 27.02 -40.97
C GLU A 28 -30.20 27.99 -39.79
N PRO A 29 -30.83 29.18 -39.77
CA PRO A 29 -30.70 30.11 -38.64
C PRO A 29 -31.09 29.46 -37.31
N GLY A 30 -30.24 29.62 -36.29
CA GLY A 30 -30.46 29.06 -34.95
C GLY A 30 -30.24 27.55 -34.82
N ARG A 31 -29.91 26.84 -35.91
CA ARG A 31 -29.64 25.40 -35.89
C ARG A 31 -28.22 25.12 -35.43
N ARG A 32 -28.05 24.05 -34.65
CA ARG A 32 -26.73 23.52 -34.26
C ARG A 32 -26.25 22.49 -35.28
N PRO A 33 -24.96 22.52 -35.67
CA PRO A 33 -24.42 21.54 -36.60
C PRO A 33 -24.42 20.13 -35.99
N ARG A 34 -24.32 19.11 -36.85
CA ARG A 34 -24.03 17.74 -36.38
C ARG A 34 -22.68 17.72 -35.66
N THR A 35 -22.57 16.88 -34.64
CA THR A 35 -21.29 16.60 -33.98
C THR A 35 -20.92 15.14 -34.10
N THR A 36 -19.62 14.86 -34.06
CA THR A 36 -19.05 13.52 -33.97
C THR A 36 -18.44 13.27 -32.59
N ILE A 37 -18.48 14.27 -31.70
CA ILE A 37 -17.96 14.19 -30.35
C ILE A 37 -18.80 13.21 -29.54
N ALA A 38 -18.14 12.17 -29.02
CA ALA A 38 -18.80 11.05 -28.33
C ALA A 38 -18.05 10.68 -27.04
N PRO A 39 -18.25 11.43 -25.93
CA PRO A 39 -17.80 10.99 -24.62
C PRO A 39 -18.67 9.80 -24.16
N LEU A 40 -18.04 8.72 -23.72
CA LEU A 40 -18.73 7.51 -23.29
C LEU A 40 -18.53 7.25 -21.80
N ILE A 41 -19.63 6.85 -21.16
CA ILE A 41 -19.66 6.23 -19.83
C ILE A 41 -20.17 4.81 -20.04
N VAL A 42 -19.33 3.83 -19.71
CA VAL A 42 -19.64 2.41 -19.86
C VAL A 42 -19.92 1.83 -18.48
N LYS A 43 -21.03 1.09 -18.39
CA LYS A 43 -21.46 0.41 -17.18
C LYS A 43 -21.46 -1.10 -17.36
N LYS A 44 -21.14 -1.83 -16.30
CA LYS A 44 -21.31 -3.27 -16.18
C LYS A 44 -22.20 -3.53 -14.97
N ASP A 45 -23.31 -4.24 -15.18
CA ASP A 45 -24.28 -4.56 -14.11
C ASP A 45 -24.80 -3.34 -13.33
N GLY A 46 -24.94 -2.20 -14.02
CA GLY A 46 -25.41 -0.94 -13.44
C GLY A 46 -24.31 -0.05 -12.86
N GLU A 47 -23.13 -0.62 -12.58
CA GLU A 47 -21.96 0.04 -12.00
C GLU A 47 -21.05 0.65 -13.06
N LEU A 48 -20.39 1.76 -12.71
CA LEU A 48 -19.43 2.42 -13.60
C LEU A 48 -18.20 1.54 -13.82
N ARG A 49 -17.84 1.31 -15.09
CA ARG A 49 -16.66 0.50 -15.46
C ARG A 49 -15.59 1.29 -16.20
N TRP A 50 -15.99 2.07 -17.21
CA TRP A 50 -15.06 2.90 -17.98
C TRP A 50 -15.65 4.28 -18.32
N VAL A 51 -14.78 5.28 -18.39
CA VAL A 51 -15.06 6.58 -19.02
C VAL A 51 -14.06 6.75 -20.15
N ILE A 52 -14.52 6.97 -21.38
CA ILE A 52 -13.66 6.96 -22.57
C ILE A 52 -14.04 8.14 -23.47
N GLY A 53 -13.05 8.83 -24.02
CA GLY A 53 -13.27 9.84 -25.05
C GLY A 53 -12.05 10.07 -25.92
N SER A 54 -12.26 10.49 -27.17
CA SER A 54 -11.18 10.83 -28.11
C SER A 54 -11.54 12.06 -28.95
N PRO A 55 -10.59 12.95 -29.26
CA PRO A 55 -10.69 13.84 -30.42
C PRO A 55 -10.49 13.05 -31.72
N GLY A 56 -10.79 13.65 -32.88
CA GLY A 56 -10.55 13.00 -34.17
C GLY A 56 -11.58 13.28 -35.27
N GLY A 57 -12.59 14.11 -34.98
CA GLY A 57 -13.67 14.39 -35.93
C GLY A 57 -14.39 13.11 -36.37
N GLY A 58 -14.47 12.88 -37.68
CA GLY A 58 -15.12 11.68 -38.24
C GLY A 58 -14.56 10.34 -37.73
N ARG A 59 -13.32 10.31 -37.20
CA ARG A 59 -12.65 9.09 -36.71
C ARG A 59 -12.93 8.76 -35.25
N ILE A 60 -13.61 9.66 -34.51
CA ILE A 60 -13.91 9.43 -33.08
C ILE A 60 -14.64 8.11 -32.86
N GLY A 61 -15.62 7.80 -33.72
CA GLY A 61 -16.38 6.56 -33.66
C GLY A 61 -15.49 5.32 -33.80
N SER A 62 -14.63 5.27 -34.82
CA SER A 62 -13.71 4.15 -35.05
C SER A 62 -12.79 3.93 -33.84
N THR A 63 -12.08 4.97 -33.40
CA THR A 63 -11.12 4.86 -32.30
C THR A 63 -11.76 4.36 -31.01
N VAL A 64 -12.94 4.87 -30.66
CA VAL A 64 -13.62 4.49 -29.42
C VAL A 64 -14.18 3.06 -29.51
N ILE A 65 -14.73 2.65 -30.65
CA ILE A 65 -15.20 1.27 -30.86
C ILE A 65 -14.04 0.29 -30.78
N GLU A 66 -12.90 0.57 -31.43
CA GLU A 66 -11.71 -0.26 -31.35
C GLU A 66 -11.25 -0.46 -29.90
N ILE A 67 -11.27 0.59 -29.08
CA ILE A 67 -10.93 0.49 -27.66
C ILE A 67 -11.94 -0.40 -26.92
N LEU A 68 -13.24 -0.24 -27.16
CA LEU A 68 -14.26 -1.07 -26.52
C LEU A 68 -14.13 -2.54 -26.89
N VAL A 69 -13.89 -2.85 -28.17
CA VAL A 69 -13.63 -4.22 -28.63
C VAL A 69 -12.39 -4.79 -27.95
N ASN A 70 -11.31 -4.01 -27.86
CA ASN A 70 -10.10 -4.42 -27.13
C ASN A 70 -10.35 -4.70 -25.65
N LEU A 71 -11.15 -3.88 -24.98
CA LEU A 71 -11.48 -4.02 -23.56
C LEU A 71 -12.45 -5.17 -23.27
N ILE A 72 -13.45 -5.37 -24.14
CA ILE A 72 -14.57 -6.28 -23.89
C ILE A 72 -14.32 -7.64 -24.53
N ASP A 73 -13.98 -7.67 -25.82
CA ASP A 73 -13.87 -8.91 -26.59
C ASP A 73 -12.47 -9.53 -26.48
N PHE A 74 -11.43 -8.69 -26.43
CA PHE A 74 -10.04 -9.15 -26.28
C PHE A 74 -9.53 -9.09 -24.84
N GLU A 75 -10.37 -8.64 -23.89
CA GLU A 75 -10.06 -8.57 -22.45
C GLU A 75 -8.73 -7.87 -22.12
N MET A 76 -8.31 -6.91 -22.95
CA MET A 76 -7.09 -6.15 -22.73
C MET A 76 -7.24 -5.22 -21.52
N ASP A 77 -6.15 -4.95 -20.82
CA ASP A 77 -6.10 -3.86 -19.85
C ASP A 77 -6.24 -2.49 -20.54
N LEU A 78 -6.60 -1.46 -19.77
CA LEU A 78 -6.92 -0.15 -20.30
C LEU A 78 -5.75 0.51 -21.04
N GLU A 79 -4.54 0.33 -20.55
CA GLU A 79 -3.35 0.92 -21.16
C GLU A 79 -3.04 0.24 -22.50
N THR A 80 -3.06 -1.10 -22.53
CA THR A 80 -2.85 -1.88 -23.75
C THR A 80 -3.92 -1.56 -24.80
N ALA A 81 -5.20 -1.48 -24.42
CA ALA A 81 -6.29 -1.17 -25.36
C ALA A 81 -6.15 0.22 -26.01
N ILE A 82 -5.74 1.23 -25.23
CA ILE A 82 -5.48 2.59 -25.73
C ILE A 82 -4.26 2.63 -26.64
N ARG A 83 -3.18 1.94 -26.25
CA ARG A 83 -1.93 1.93 -26.99
C ARG A 83 -2.05 1.16 -28.31
N ALA A 84 -2.89 0.14 -28.40
CA ALA A 84 -3.02 -0.67 -29.61
C ALA A 84 -3.06 0.16 -30.92
N PRO A 85 -2.43 -0.32 -32.01
CA PRO A 85 -2.52 0.31 -33.33
C PRO A 85 -3.97 0.52 -33.76
N LYS A 86 -4.25 1.63 -34.44
CA LYS A 86 -5.60 2.05 -34.82
C LYS A 86 -5.80 2.03 -36.32
N PHE A 87 -7.04 1.84 -36.74
CA PHE A 87 -7.43 1.95 -38.14
C PHE A 87 -8.77 2.70 -38.30
N ALA A 88 -8.96 3.32 -39.45
CA ALA A 88 -10.19 4.03 -39.79
C ALA A 88 -10.55 3.78 -41.25
N GLY A 89 -11.85 3.58 -41.49
CA GLY A 89 -12.41 3.42 -42.83
C GLY A 89 -13.81 4.05 -42.86
N TYR A 90 -14.25 4.42 -44.05
CA TYR A 90 -15.58 4.98 -44.27
C TYR A 90 -16.26 4.19 -45.38
N ASP A 91 -17.53 3.84 -45.18
CA ASP A 91 -18.32 3.07 -46.16
C ASP A 91 -18.35 3.69 -47.58
N ALA A 92 -18.22 5.02 -47.66
CA ALA A 92 -18.23 5.74 -48.93
C ALA A 92 -16.93 5.58 -49.77
N TYR A 93 -15.86 5.02 -49.21
CA TYR A 93 -14.54 4.94 -49.86
C TYR A 93 -13.91 3.55 -49.68
N PRO A 94 -13.16 3.04 -50.68
CA PRO A 94 -12.44 1.77 -50.56
C PRO A 94 -11.21 1.88 -49.64
N GLU A 95 -10.83 3.10 -49.24
CA GLU A 95 -9.64 3.38 -48.45
C GLU A 95 -9.79 2.95 -46.98
N ILE A 96 -8.78 2.25 -46.48
CA ILE A 96 -8.57 1.98 -45.05
C ILE A 96 -7.25 2.62 -44.64
N GLN A 97 -7.33 3.56 -43.71
CA GLN A 97 -6.15 4.13 -43.07
C GLN A 97 -5.81 3.30 -41.83
N LEU A 98 -4.55 2.92 -41.65
CA LEU A 98 -4.10 2.21 -40.45
C LEU A 98 -2.71 2.65 -40.01
N GLU A 99 -2.43 2.54 -38.71
CA GLU A 99 -1.08 2.72 -38.19
C GLU A 99 -0.18 1.54 -38.53
N ASP A 100 1.13 1.72 -38.41
CA ASP A 100 2.08 0.62 -38.44
C ASP A 100 1.85 -0.32 -37.23
N ASP A 101 2.51 -1.49 -37.24
CA ASP A 101 2.32 -2.61 -36.29
C ASP A 101 1.11 -3.54 -36.51
N PHE A 102 0.23 -3.28 -37.48
CA PHE A 102 -0.67 -4.34 -37.96
C PHE A 102 0.10 -5.48 -38.67
N PRO A 103 -0.27 -6.76 -38.47
CA PRO A 103 0.42 -7.88 -39.11
C PRO A 103 0.44 -7.75 -40.64
N PRO A 104 1.58 -7.95 -41.32
CA PRO A 104 1.68 -7.81 -42.79
C PRO A 104 0.70 -8.70 -43.56
N LYS A 105 0.37 -9.87 -43.02
CA LYS A 105 -0.62 -10.79 -43.61
C LYS A 105 -2.03 -10.20 -43.59
N THR A 106 -2.40 -9.48 -42.54
CA THR A 106 -3.70 -8.81 -42.41
C THR A 106 -3.82 -7.70 -43.45
N VAL A 107 -2.78 -6.86 -43.57
CA VAL A 107 -2.73 -5.80 -44.59
C VAL A 107 -2.90 -6.39 -45.99
N ARG A 108 -2.16 -7.46 -46.29
CA ARG A 108 -2.25 -8.12 -47.60
C ARG A 108 -3.64 -8.70 -47.88
N LEU A 109 -4.31 -9.24 -46.85
CA LEU A 109 -5.66 -9.76 -47.00
C LEU A 109 -6.66 -8.63 -47.32
N LEU A 110 -6.55 -7.48 -46.67
CA LEU A 110 -7.40 -6.30 -46.96
C LEU A 110 -7.23 -5.82 -48.41
N GLU A 111 -5.99 -5.75 -48.90
CA GLU A 111 -5.70 -5.41 -50.30
C GLU A 111 -6.34 -6.41 -51.28
N LEU A 112 -6.26 -7.71 -50.97
CA LEU A 112 -6.89 -8.76 -51.80
C LEU A 112 -8.42 -8.70 -51.78
N MET A 113 -9.01 -8.16 -50.71
CA MET A 113 -10.45 -7.88 -50.62
C MET A 113 -10.86 -6.61 -51.38
N GLY A 114 -9.91 -5.88 -51.96
CA GLY A 114 -10.15 -4.68 -52.77
C GLY A 114 -10.06 -3.37 -52.00
N HIS A 115 -9.55 -3.37 -50.77
CA HIS A 115 -9.30 -2.15 -50.01
C HIS A 115 -8.01 -1.47 -50.46
N GLU A 116 -8.02 -0.13 -50.49
CA GLU A 116 -6.83 0.68 -50.67
C GLU A 116 -6.25 1.00 -49.28
N VAL A 117 -5.09 0.44 -48.94
CA VAL A 117 -4.52 0.62 -47.60
C VAL A 117 -3.51 1.77 -47.56
N THR A 118 -3.79 2.76 -46.72
CA THR A 118 -2.88 3.87 -46.42
C THR A 118 -2.26 3.66 -45.03
N ARG A 119 -0.93 3.64 -44.94
CA ARG A 119 -0.20 3.40 -43.69
C ARG A 119 0.31 4.71 -43.08
N TYR A 120 0.27 4.77 -41.75
CA TYR A 120 0.75 5.87 -40.93
C TYR A 120 1.73 5.34 -39.88
N SER A 121 2.73 6.13 -39.51
CA SER A 121 3.69 5.71 -38.47
C SER A 121 2.99 5.53 -37.12
N TYR A 122 3.27 4.45 -36.40
CA TYR A 122 2.75 4.27 -35.05
C TYR A 122 3.60 5.04 -34.01
N PRO A 123 3.00 5.82 -33.08
CA PRO A 123 1.60 6.27 -33.04
C PRO A 123 1.38 7.57 -33.84
N ASP A 124 0.24 7.72 -34.53
CA ASP A 124 -0.09 8.89 -35.36
C ASP A 124 -1.29 9.70 -34.82
N LEU A 125 -1.19 11.02 -34.85
CA LEU A 125 -2.24 11.97 -34.46
C LEU A 125 -3.52 11.85 -35.30
N TYR A 126 -3.43 11.29 -36.51
CA TYR A 126 -4.55 11.06 -37.41
C TYR A 126 -5.65 10.24 -36.73
N PHE A 127 -5.28 9.22 -35.94
CA PHE A 127 -6.21 8.31 -35.25
C PHE A 127 -6.72 8.83 -33.90
N GLY A 128 -6.66 10.14 -33.71
CA GLY A 128 -7.25 10.81 -32.56
C GLY A 128 -6.31 10.94 -31.37
N GLY A 129 -6.85 10.78 -30.17
CA GLY A 129 -6.08 10.94 -28.95
C GLY A 129 -6.88 10.55 -27.72
N PRO A 130 -7.19 9.25 -27.56
CA PRO A 130 -8.10 8.77 -26.53
C PRO A 130 -7.54 8.95 -25.13
N ASN A 131 -8.35 9.46 -24.21
CA ASN A 131 -8.10 9.39 -22.77
C ASN A 131 -9.21 8.57 -22.13
N ALA A 132 -8.86 7.80 -21.10
CA ALA A 132 -9.84 6.99 -20.40
C ALA A 132 -9.53 6.83 -18.91
N ILE A 133 -10.58 6.44 -18.16
CA ILE A 133 -10.51 6.01 -16.77
C ILE A 133 -11.20 4.65 -16.67
N ALA A 134 -10.56 3.68 -16.04
CA ALA A 134 -11.16 2.42 -15.61
C ALA A 134 -11.43 2.47 -14.10
N VAL A 135 -12.55 1.87 -13.70
CA VAL A 135 -12.89 1.65 -12.28
C VAL A 135 -12.75 0.16 -11.98
N GLY A 136 -11.80 -0.17 -11.11
CA GLY A 136 -11.58 -1.52 -10.58
C GLY A 136 -12.72 -1.97 -9.68
N ALA A 137 -12.82 -3.29 -9.44
CA ALA A 137 -13.84 -3.85 -8.55
C ALA A 137 -13.66 -3.39 -7.08
N ASP A 138 -12.43 -3.02 -6.73
CA ASP A 138 -11.97 -2.43 -5.47
C ASP A 138 -12.18 -0.91 -5.39
N GLY A 139 -12.71 -0.29 -6.46
CA GLY A 139 -12.86 1.16 -6.58
C GLY A 139 -11.58 1.89 -7.02
N LEU A 140 -10.49 1.18 -7.32
CA LEU A 140 -9.26 1.79 -7.83
C LEU A 140 -9.51 2.43 -9.21
N LEU A 141 -9.04 3.67 -9.38
CA LEU A 141 -9.16 4.38 -10.65
C LEU A 141 -7.85 4.29 -11.44
N THR A 142 -7.90 3.69 -12.63
CA THR A 142 -6.76 3.68 -13.56
C THR A 142 -7.01 4.72 -14.66
N GLY A 143 -6.27 5.83 -14.64
CA GLY A 143 -6.30 6.82 -15.72
C GLY A 143 -5.24 6.52 -16.77
N VAL A 144 -5.59 6.61 -18.06
CA VAL A 144 -4.66 6.45 -19.17
C VAL A 144 -4.79 7.62 -20.13
N GLY A 145 -3.68 8.31 -20.36
CA GLY A 145 -3.55 9.40 -21.32
C GLY A 145 -3.12 8.92 -22.70
N SER A 146 -3.53 9.65 -23.74
CA SER A 146 -3.18 9.31 -25.12
C SER A 146 -1.68 9.46 -25.42
N ILE A 147 -1.04 8.40 -25.87
CA ILE A 147 0.33 8.44 -26.41
C ILE A 147 0.45 9.27 -27.71
N ARG A 148 -0.65 9.38 -28.48
CA ARG A 148 -0.69 10.15 -29.73
C ARG A 148 -0.60 11.65 -29.48
N ARG A 149 -0.97 12.12 -28.28
CA ARG A 149 -1.07 13.56 -27.93
C ARG A 149 -0.23 13.96 -26.71
N LEU A 150 0.72 13.11 -26.30
CA LEU A 150 1.50 13.30 -25.07
C LEU A 150 0.60 13.53 -23.85
N GLY A 151 -0.55 12.85 -23.80
CA GLY A 151 -1.48 12.92 -22.69
C GLY A 151 -0.93 12.19 -21.47
N GLY A 152 -1.05 12.81 -20.30
CA GLY A 152 -0.77 12.18 -19.02
C GLY A 152 -2.06 11.91 -18.24
N ALA A 153 -2.01 10.93 -17.36
CA ALA A 153 -3.00 10.76 -16.31
C ALA A 153 -2.39 11.22 -14.99
N ALA A 154 -3.16 11.95 -14.20
CA ALA A 154 -2.79 12.33 -12.84
C ALA A 154 -3.96 12.00 -11.93
N ALA A 155 -3.66 11.35 -10.80
CA ALA A 155 -4.61 11.30 -9.71
C ALA A 155 -4.51 12.63 -8.94
N PRO A 156 -5.62 13.21 -8.47
CA PRO A 156 -5.51 14.22 -7.43
C PRO A 156 -4.76 13.56 -6.27
N GLY A 157 -3.56 14.06 -5.95
CA GLY A 157 -3.02 13.86 -4.62
C GLY A 157 -4.09 14.40 -3.68
N GLY A 158 -4.61 13.56 -2.80
CA GLY A 158 -5.50 14.04 -1.75
C GLY A 158 -4.81 15.16 -0.97
N GLN A 159 -5.55 15.86 -0.10
CA GLN A 159 -4.86 16.57 0.97
C GLN A 159 -3.92 15.57 1.66
N ASP A 160 -2.78 16.00 2.22
CA ASP A 160 -1.83 15.06 2.85
C ASP A 160 -2.49 14.16 3.93
N SER A 161 -3.66 14.55 4.44
CA SER A 161 -4.56 13.77 5.32
C SER A 161 -5.25 12.56 4.67
N ASP A 162 -5.33 12.46 3.34
CA ASP A 162 -5.99 11.37 2.60
C ASP A 162 -4.97 10.36 2.02
N PHE A 163 -3.68 10.51 2.34
CA PHE A 163 -2.66 9.54 1.93
C PHE A 163 -2.98 8.18 2.56
N LYS A 164 -3.39 7.23 1.72
CA LYS A 164 -3.45 5.82 2.09
C LYS A 164 -2.21 5.11 1.57
N PRO A 165 -1.45 4.43 2.42
CA PRO A 165 -0.32 3.65 1.95
C PRO A 165 -0.84 2.60 0.97
N LEU A 166 -0.18 2.50 -0.17
CA LEU A 166 -0.50 1.46 -1.14
C LEU A 166 -0.11 0.11 -0.53
N ILE A 167 -1.02 -0.86 -0.54
CA ILE A 167 -0.76 -2.25 -0.16
C ILE A 167 -1.25 -3.10 -1.32
N ARG A 168 -0.44 -4.06 -1.79
CA ARG A 168 -0.75 -4.90 -2.95
C ARG A 168 -0.82 -6.38 -2.55
N PRO A 169 -1.93 -6.84 -1.94
CA PRO A 169 -2.06 -8.21 -1.42
C PRO A 169 -1.62 -9.26 -2.43
N GLY A 170 -0.71 -10.14 -2.00
CA GLY A 170 -0.24 -11.27 -2.80
C GLY A 170 -1.24 -12.44 -2.80
N PRO A 171 -0.97 -13.48 -3.61
CA PRO A 171 -1.87 -14.63 -3.73
C PRO A 171 -2.02 -15.46 -2.44
N GLY A 172 -1.13 -15.28 -1.45
CA GLY A 172 -1.24 -15.93 -0.15
C GLY A 172 -2.26 -15.27 0.80
N VAL A 173 -2.74 -14.06 0.49
CA VAL A 173 -3.80 -13.40 1.26
C VAL A 173 -5.14 -14.04 0.92
N THR A 174 -5.70 -14.74 1.90
CA THR A 174 -6.98 -15.46 1.78
C THR A 174 -8.18 -14.59 2.15
N GLU A 175 -7.99 -13.60 3.01
CA GLU A 175 -9.03 -12.67 3.42
C GLU A 175 -8.41 -11.32 3.78
N GLN A 176 -9.12 -10.23 3.44
CA GLN A 176 -8.80 -8.88 3.89
C GLN A 176 -9.99 -8.35 4.70
N LYS A 177 -9.72 -7.97 5.94
CA LYS A 177 -10.66 -7.39 6.89
C LYS A 177 -10.22 -5.99 7.29
N LYS A 178 -11.06 -5.33 8.07
CA LYS A 178 -10.80 -4.08 8.76
C LYS A 178 -10.77 -4.28 10.26
N MET A 179 -10.08 -3.40 11.00
CA MET A 179 -10.15 -3.41 12.46
C MET A 179 -11.59 -3.20 12.97
N SER A 180 -12.42 -2.49 12.19
CA SER A 180 -13.85 -2.35 12.46
C SER A 180 -14.66 -3.66 12.41
N ASP A 181 -14.18 -4.72 11.74
CA ASP A 181 -14.79 -6.05 11.82
C ASP A 181 -14.63 -6.69 13.21
N TYR A 182 -13.57 -6.29 13.92
CA TYR A 182 -13.31 -6.72 15.31
C TYR A 182 -13.94 -5.76 16.31
N PHE A 183 -14.00 -4.46 15.99
CA PHE A 183 -14.61 -3.44 16.84
C PHE A 183 -15.28 -2.31 16.03
N ALA A 184 -16.61 -2.39 15.88
CA ALA A 184 -17.39 -1.53 15.00
C ALA A 184 -17.18 0.00 15.16
N PRO A 185 -16.94 0.57 16.36
CA PRO A 185 -16.71 2.00 16.50
C PRO A 185 -15.53 2.58 15.71
N LEU A 186 -14.58 1.75 15.25
CA LEU A 186 -13.49 2.20 14.39
C LEU A 186 -13.92 2.48 12.95
N ALA A 187 -15.09 2.00 12.51
CA ALA A 187 -15.54 2.12 11.13
C ALA A 187 -15.56 3.58 10.64
N GLY A 188 -14.84 3.84 9.55
CA GLY A 188 -14.76 5.18 8.94
C GLY A 188 -13.86 6.18 9.68
N THR A 189 -13.13 5.74 10.70
CA THR A 189 -12.11 6.55 11.40
C THR A 189 -10.72 6.36 10.76
N GLY A 190 -9.77 7.26 11.04
CA GLY A 190 -8.36 7.11 10.64
C GLY A 190 -7.63 5.93 11.30
N LEU A 191 -8.26 5.26 12.26
CA LEU A 191 -7.75 4.10 13.00
C LEU A 191 -8.31 2.76 12.49
N ASP A 192 -9.11 2.77 11.42
CA ASP A 192 -9.67 1.57 10.79
C ASP A 192 -8.65 0.85 9.89
N ALA A 193 -7.61 0.30 10.54
CA ALA A 193 -6.49 -0.35 9.88
C ALA A 193 -6.92 -1.60 9.10
N ASP A 194 -6.20 -1.88 8.00
CA ASP A 194 -6.35 -3.12 7.24
C ASP A 194 -5.75 -4.31 7.99
N VAL A 195 -6.47 -5.43 7.96
CA VAL A 195 -6.08 -6.71 8.56
C VAL A 195 -6.02 -7.75 7.44
N PHE A 196 -4.84 -8.30 7.19
CA PHE A 196 -4.63 -9.32 6.15
C PHE A 196 -4.49 -10.69 6.78
N ILE A 197 -5.26 -11.66 6.28
CA ILE A 197 -5.27 -13.03 6.78
C ILE A 197 -4.74 -13.96 5.70
N LEU A 198 -3.69 -14.69 6.03
CA LEU A 198 -3.11 -15.76 5.23
C LEU A 198 -3.37 -17.09 5.96
N ASP A 199 -4.45 -17.77 5.59
CA ASP A 199 -4.88 -19.02 6.23
C ASP A 199 -4.67 -20.21 5.30
N SER A 200 -3.90 -21.19 5.74
CA SER A 200 -3.69 -22.42 4.97
C SER A 200 -4.92 -23.33 4.90
N GLY A 201 -5.90 -23.14 5.79
CA GLY A 201 -7.02 -24.04 6.03
C GLY A 201 -6.61 -25.36 6.69
N LYS A 202 -5.32 -25.54 7.03
CA LYS A 202 -4.78 -26.73 7.70
C LYS A 202 -4.50 -26.44 9.17
N PRO A 203 -4.63 -27.44 10.06
CA PRO A 203 -4.28 -27.28 11.47
C PRO A 203 -2.86 -26.76 11.67
N GLY A 204 -2.68 -25.82 12.60
CA GLY A 204 -1.40 -25.20 12.89
C GLY A 204 -1.55 -24.07 13.91
N ALA A 205 -0.47 -23.32 14.12
CA ALA A 205 -0.49 -22.15 14.98
C ALA A 205 -1.11 -20.93 14.27
N THR A 206 -1.74 -20.05 15.03
CA THR A 206 -2.15 -18.71 14.57
C THR A 206 -1.16 -17.67 15.08
N ALA A 207 -0.45 -17.00 14.18
CA ALA A 207 0.41 -15.87 14.53
C ALA A 207 -0.22 -14.53 14.15
N LEU A 208 -0.03 -13.53 15.01
CA LEU A 208 -0.38 -12.13 14.76
C LEU A 208 0.88 -11.28 14.68
N VAL A 209 1.14 -10.69 13.52
CA VAL A 209 2.30 -9.83 13.30
C VAL A 209 1.82 -8.43 12.98
N PHE A 210 2.32 -7.43 13.69
CA PHE A 210 1.98 -6.05 13.42
C PHE A 210 3.19 -5.14 13.38
N GLY A 211 3.19 -4.29 12.36
CA GLY A 211 4.05 -3.12 12.23
C GLY A 211 3.19 -1.85 12.30
N GLY A 212 3.85 -0.69 12.25
CA GLY A 212 3.17 0.59 12.23
C GLY A 212 2.40 0.91 13.52
N THR A 213 2.79 0.32 14.65
CA THR A 213 2.36 0.77 15.99
C THR A 213 2.74 2.24 16.19
N HIS A 214 3.94 2.60 15.73
CA HIS A 214 4.39 3.98 15.54
C HIS A 214 4.63 4.26 14.05
N GLY A 215 4.26 5.45 13.56
CA GLY A 215 4.38 5.82 12.15
C GLY A 215 5.82 6.10 11.70
N ASN A 216 6.74 6.35 12.63
CA ASN A 216 8.15 6.64 12.37
C ASN A 216 9.04 5.37 12.39
N GLU A 217 8.44 4.19 12.29
CA GLU A 217 9.08 2.88 12.41
C GLU A 217 8.82 2.06 11.14
N LEU A 218 9.57 2.40 10.10
CA LEU A 218 9.43 1.83 8.76
C LEU A 218 9.74 0.34 8.72
N ALA A 219 10.68 -0.16 9.53
CA ALA A 219 11.15 -1.54 9.40
C ALA A 219 10.03 -2.56 9.64
N GLY A 220 9.28 -2.41 10.74
CA GLY A 220 8.14 -3.28 11.03
C GLY A 220 7.02 -3.14 10.00
N THR A 221 6.73 -1.91 9.59
CA THR A 221 5.73 -1.61 8.54
C THR A 221 6.07 -2.33 7.23
N VAL A 222 7.30 -2.19 6.76
CA VAL A 222 7.77 -2.77 5.49
C VAL A 222 7.92 -4.28 5.59
N ALA A 223 8.32 -4.83 6.74
CA ALA A 223 8.26 -6.27 6.98
C ALA A 223 6.82 -6.79 6.84
N GLY A 224 5.83 -6.08 7.40
CA GLY A 224 4.41 -6.36 7.20
C GLY A 224 4.00 -6.36 5.72
N LEU A 225 4.45 -5.36 4.95
CA LEU A 225 4.21 -5.31 3.50
C LEU A 225 4.85 -6.52 2.78
N VAL A 226 6.09 -6.86 3.08
CA VAL A 226 6.76 -8.02 2.45
C VAL A 226 5.99 -9.30 2.73
N LEU A 227 5.50 -9.50 3.96
CA LEU A 227 4.64 -10.63 4.30
C LEU A 227 3.37 -10.64 3.42
N VAL A 228 2.60 -9.56 3.46
CA VAL A 228 1.31 -9.45 2.74
C VAL A 228 1.46 -9.61 1.23
N GLU A 229 2.54 -9.09 0.65
CA GLU A 229 2.69 -9.02 -0.80
C GLU A 229 3.37 -10.26 -1.42
N ASN A 230 4.07 -11.08 -0.62
CA ASN A 230 4.92 -12.16 -1.16
C ASN A 230 4.67 -13.55 -0.57
N VAL A 231 4.24 -13.68 0.68
CA VAL A 231 4.28 -14.99 1.35
C VAL A 231 3.00 -15.77 1.18
N THR A 232 3.08 -17.09 1.35
CA THR A 232 1.93 -18.00 1.45
C THR A 232 2.09 -18.86 2.69
N VAL A 233 0.99 -19.15 3.38
CA VAL A 233 1.00 -20.03 4.55
C VAL A 233 0.53 -21.42 4.12
N THR A 234 1.33 -22.46 4.40
CA THR A 234 1.02 -23.84 4.00
C THR A 234 0.59 -24.74 5.16
N SER A 235 0.74 -24.25 6.40
CA SER A 235 0.20 -24.82 7.65
C SER A 235 -0.03 -23.69 8.66
N GLY A 236 -1.14 -23.71 9.40
CA GLY A 236 -1.50 -22.66 10.34
C GLY A 236 -2.09 -21.40 9.67
N LYS A 237 -2.08 -20.28 10.39
CA LYS A 237 -2.63 -18.99 9.99
C LYS A 237 -1.69 -17.86 10.38
N LEU A 238 -1.45 -16.91 9.47
CA LEU A 238 -0.73 -15.67 9.74
C LEU A 238 -1.67 -14.48 9.53
N ILE A 239 -1.76 -13.61 10.54
CA ILE A 239 -2.52 -12.37 10.49
C ILE A 239 -1.53 -11.21 10.52
N VAL A 240 -1.63 -10.29 9.56
CA VAL A 240 -0.67 -9.20 9.38
C VAL A 240 -1.37 -7.85 9.35
N LEU A 241 -0.87 -6.90 10.13
CA LEU A 241 -1.24 -5.49 10.09
C LEU A 241 0.01 -4.64 9.80
N PRO A 242 0.26 -4.23 8.55
CA PRO A 242 1.43 -3.40 8.24
C PRO A 242 1.36 -2.00 8.86
N TYR A 243 0.16 -1.43 8.99
CA TYR A 243 -0.09 -0.08 9.48
C TYR A 243 -1.11 -0.10 10.63
N THR A 244 -0.71 -0.68 11.76
CA THR A 244 -1.62 -0.90 12.89
C THR A 244 -2.24 0.39 13.41
N ASN A 245 -1.43 1.43 13.59
CA ASN A 245 -1.91 2.78 13.81
C ASN A 245 -1.85 3.58 12.51
N SER A 246 -2.79 3.32 11.60
CA SER A 246 -2.88 4.02 10.31
C SER A 246 -3.07 5.54 10.45
N SER A 247 -3.53 6.02 11.61
CA SER A 247 -3.64 7.45 11.89
C SER A 247 -2.25 8.10 12.06
N ALA A 248 -1.30 7.39 12.66
CA ALA A 248 0.03 7.91 12.98
C ALA A 248 0.83 8.33 11.73
N ILE A 249 0.56 7.70 10.58
CA ILE A 249 1.22 8.01 9.30
C ILE A 249 0.60 9.19 8.54
N THR A 250 -0.49 9.79 9.04
CA THR A 250 -1.17 10.92 8.39
C THR A 250 -0.59 12.28 8.78
N VAL A 251 0.31 12.31 9.78
CA VAL A 251 0.97 13.52 10.25
C VAL A 251 2.48 13.29 10.32
N PRO A 252 3.30 14.29 9.98
CA PRO A 252 4.76 14.13 9.92
C PRO A 252 5.40 14.00 11.31
N ASP A 253 6.47 13.21 11.42
CA ASP A 253 7.34 13.23 12.60
C ASP A 253 8.20 14.50 12.63
N THR A 254 7.99 15.33 13.63
CA THR A 254 8.70 16.62 13.76
C THR A 254 9.98 16.53 14.59
N ARG A 255 10.35 15.36 15.13
CA ARG A 255 11.46 15.24 16.09
C ARG A 255 12.85 15.40 15.48
N ASN A 256 13.08 14.81 14.31
CA ASN A 256 14.42 14.70 13.71
C ASN A 256 14.50 15.20 12.25
N GLY A 257 13.42 15.77 11.71
CA GLY A 257 13.43 16.30 10.34
C GLY A 257 13.53 15.24 9.24
N VAL A 258 13.15 13.99 9.54
CA VAL A 258 13.02 12.94 8.55
C VAL A 258 11.83 13.28 7.64
N ALA A 259 11.99 13.09 6.34
CA ALA A 259 10.91 13.30 5.38
C ALA A 259 9.72 12.39 5.71
N ASP A 260 8.51 12.88 5.50
CA ASP A 260 7.28 12.14 5.81
C ASP A 260 6.91 11.09 4.76
N ARG A 261 7.62 11.07 3.63
CA ARG A 261 7.46 10.11 2.54
C ARG A 261 8.81 9.78 1.91
N HIS A 262 9.01 8.49 1.65
CA HIS A 262 10.22 7.98 1.01
C HIS A 262 9.87 7.25 -0.28
N PRO A 263 10.29 7.75 -1.46
CA PRO A 263 10.08 7.05 -2.71
C PRO A 263 10.93 5.78 -2.75
N VAL A 264 10.33 4.68 -3.21
CA VAL A 264 11.01 3.41 -3.48
C VAL A 264 10.56 2.85 -4.82
N GLN A 265 11.49 2.26 -5.56
CA GLN A 265 11.21 1.62 -6.83
C GLN A 265 10.79 0.17 -6.59
N SER A 266 9.47 -0.08 -6.54
CA SER A 266 8.91 -1.42 -6.40
C SER A 266 8.84 -2.19 -7.73
N ARG A 267 8.53 -3.49 -7.67
CA ARG A 267 8.37 -4.33 -8.87
C ARG A 267 7.27 -3.84 -9.82
N SER A 268 6.21 -3.21 -9.30
CA SER A 268 5.11 -2.65 -10.10
C SER A 268 5.18 -1.12 -10.24
N GLY A 269 6.36 -0.53 -10.03
CA GLY A 269 6.60 0.90 -10.27
C GLY A 269 7.00 1.69 -9.02
N GLU A 270 7.04 3.01 -9.13
CA GLU A 270 7.32 3.88 -7.99
C GLU A 270 6.19 3.81 -6.96
N ARG A 271 6.55 3.74 -5.66
CA ARG A 271 5.62 3.90 -4.54
C ARG A 271 6.28 4.69 -3.41
N PHE A 272 5.46 5.24 -2.52
CA PHE A 272 5.93 5.98 -1.35
C PHE A 272 5.72 5.16 -0.08
N LEU A 273 6.76 5.09 0.76
CA LEU A 273 6.68 4.60 2.13
C LEU A 273 6.45 5.80 3.06
N PRO A 274 5.33 5.85 3.82
CA PRO A 274 5.08 6.95 4.74
C PRO A 274 5.93 6.84 6.01
N TYR A 275 6.32 7.98 6.55
CA TYR A 275 7.02 8.13 7.82
C TYR A 275 6.31 9.20 8.66
N GLY A 276 5.54 8.78 9.65
CA GLY A 276 4.68 9.68 10.43
C GLY A 276 5.06 9.81 11.90
N ASP A 277 4.24 10.48 12.71
CA ASP A 277 4.45 10.60 14.16
C ASP A 277 4.39 9.21 14.84
N ARG A 278 4.93 9.13 16.05
CA ARG A 278 4.81 7.94 16.89
C ARG A 278 3.42 7.77 17.52
N ARG A 279 2.54 8.77 17.43
CA ARG A 279 1.22 8.80 18.06
C ARG A 279 0.13 8.95 17.02
N THR A 280 -1.06 8.48 17.34
CA THR A 280 -2.30 8.79 16.65
C THR A 280 -2.40 10.30 16.41
N ALA A 281 -2.84 10.70 15.21
CA ALA A 281 -2.98 12.10 14.85
C ALA A 281 -3.93 12.81 15.82
N PRO A 282 -3.64 14.05 16.26
CA PRO A 282 -4.52 14.79 17.16
C PRO A 282 -5.95 14.94 16.65
N ALA A 283 -6.12 15.06 15.32
CA ALA A 283 -7.43 15.15 14.67
C ALA A 283 -8.24 13.86 14.85
N ASP A 284 -7.62 12.69 14.70
CA ASP A 284 -8.28 11.39 14.88
C ASP A 284 -8.52 11.03 16.35
N GLN A 285 -7.66 11.52 17.26
CA GLN A 285 -7.90 11.39 18.70
C GLN A 285 -9.13 12.21 19.14
N GLY A 286 -9.41 13.33 18.46
CA GLY A 286 -10.62 14.13 18.65
C GLY A 286 -10.74 14.85 20.01
N ARG A 287 -9.65 14.91 20.78
CA ARG A 287 -9.57 15.63 22.07
C ARG A 287 -8.14 16.08 22.36
N GLU A 288 -8.02 17.10 23.20
CA GLU A 288 -6.73 17.58 23.68
C GLU A 288 -6.04 16.53 24.56
N ASP A 289 -4.71 16.51 24.49
CA ASP A 289 -3.89 15.68 25.36
C ASP A 289 -4.07 16.15 26.81
N PRO A 290 -4.34 15.25 27.78
CA PRO A 290 -4.38 15.63 29.19
C PRO A 290 -3.00 16.05 29.70
N ASP A 291 -2.91 16.61 30.91
CA ASP A 291 -1.61 16.90 31.53
C ASP A 291 -0.82 15.61 31.79
N ALA A 292 -1.49 14.59 32.33
CA ALA A 292 -0.96 13.26 32.57
C ALA A 292 -1.96 12.19 32.10
N TYR A 293 -1.46 11.01 31.76
CA TYR A 293 -2.28 9.91 31.27
C TYR A 293 -2.16 8.67 32.15
N THR A 294 -3.28 8.13 32.61
CA THR A 294 -3.32 6.81 33.26
C THR A 294 -3.85 5.80 32.26
N ASN A 295 -3.00 4.84 31.87
CA ASN A 295 -3.38 3.85 30.88
C ASN A 295 -4.37 2.81 31.44
N PRO A 296 -4.97 1.95 30.59
CA PRO A 296 -5.94 0.96 31.04
C PRO A 296 -5.39 -0.05 32.05
N GLY A 297 -4.08 -0.33 32.00
CA GLY A 297 -3.39 -1.15 32.99
C GLY A 297 -3.11 -0.44 34.33
N GLY A 298 -3.46 0.84 34.48
CA GLY A 298 -3.33 1.60 35.73
C GLY A 298 -1.97 2.28 35.93
N PHE A 299 -1.07 2.25 34.94
CA PHE A 299 0.22 2.94 35.00
C PHE A 299 0.07 4.41 34.60
N VAL A 300 0.70 5.28 35.39
CA VAL A 300 0.60 6.74 35.24
C VAL A 300 1.81 7.27 34.47
N LEU A 301 1.54 7.98 33.38
CA LEU A 301 2.51 8.65 32.52
C LEU A 301 2.38 10.16 32.73
N GLU A 302 3.48 10.79 33.12
CA GLU A 302 3.54 12.25 33.36
C GLU A 302 3.31 13.08 32.10
N ASN A 303 3.53 12.50 30.92
CA ASN A 303 3.25 13.11 29.63
C ASN A 303 1.89 12.63 29.10
N GLY A 304 0.85 13.44 29.19
CA GLY A 304 -0.48 13.02 28.73
C GLY A 304 -0.61 12.81 27.21
N ALA A 305 0.34 13.27 26.39
CA ALA A 305 0.39 12.93 24.97
C ALA A 305 0.60 11.42 24.72
N GLU A 306 1.03 10.66 25.72
CA GLU A 306 1.09 9.19 25.66
C GLU A 306 -0.30 8.55 25.58
N SER A 307 -1.39 9.28 25.83
CA SER A 307 -2.76 8.82 25.57
C SER A 307 -3.05 8.55 24.09
N ARG A 308 -2.20 9.06 23.18
CA ARG A 308 -2.23 8.80 21.74
C ARG A 308 -1.17 7.80 21.27
N ASN A 309 -0.32 7.31 22.18
CA ASN A 309 0.71 6.33 21.86
C ASN A 309 0.12 4.93 22.00
N LEU A 310 -0.09 4.22 20.88
CA LEU A 310 -0.71 2.90 20.88
C LEU A 310 0.01 1.94 21.85
N ASN A 311 1.35 1.93 21.84
CA ASN A 311 2.18 1.13 22.75
C ASN A 311 2.29 1.74 24.17
N ARG A 312 1.28 2.50 24.60
CA ARG A 312 1.03 2.89 26.00
C ARG A 312 -0.42 2.66 26.41
N THR A 313 -1.28 2.28 25.48
CA THR A 313 -2.72 2.18 25.69
C THR A 313 -3.22 0.75 25.81
N HIS A 314 -2.37 -0.27 25.66
CA HIS A 314 -2.79 -1.65 25.86
C HIS A 314 -3.27 -1.89 27.32
N PRO A 315 -4.20 -2.82 27.57
CA PRO A 315 -4.97 -3.59 26.59
C PRO A 315 -6.12 -2.83 25.91
N GLY A 316 -6.22 -1.52 26.13
CA GLY A 316 -7.27 -0.69 25.59
C GLY A 316 -8.51 -0.63 26.47
N LYS A 317 -9.48 0.19 26.02
CA LYS A 317 -10.79 0.34 26.65
C LYS A 317 -11.85 0.48 25.55
N GLU A 318 -12.95 -0.25 25.72
CA GLU A 318 -14.08 -0.22 24.78
C GLU A 318 -14.70 1.19 24.67
N ASP A 319 -14.88 1.86 25.81
CA ASP A 319 -15.40 3.23 25.94
C ASP A 319 -14.29 4.28 26.09
N GLY A 320 -13.06 3.93 25.71
CA GLY A 320 -11.88 4.78 25.83
C GLY A 320 -11.74 5.84 24.73
N THR A 321 -10.58 6.48 24.73
CA THR A 321 -10.14 7.32 23.60
C THR A 321 -9.99 6.49 22.32
N PRO A 322 -9.99 7.11 21.12
CA PRO A 322 -9.83 6.37 19.87
C PRO A 322 -8.59 5.45 19.84
N THR A 323 -7.46 5.90 20.40
CA THR A 323 -6.25 5.06 20.52
C THR A 323 -6.46 3.87 21.48
N GLU A 324 -7.10 4.08 22.64
CA GLU A 324 -7.46 2.98 23.56
C GLU A 324 -8.48 2.00 22.94
N GLN A 325 -9.37 2.50 22.08
CA GLN A 325 -10.32 1.68 21.32
C GLN A 325 -9.62 0.81 20.27
N LEU A 326 -8.60 1.35 19.59
CA LEU A 326 -7.75 0.56 18.70
C LEU A 326 -7.02 -0.56 19.47
N ALA A 327 -6.43 -0.25 20.63
CA ALA A 327 -5.80 -1.26 21.48
C ALA A 327 -6.80 -2.35 21.95
N PHE A 328 -8.04 -1.96 22.28
CA PHE A 328 -9.10 -2.89 22.65
C PHE A 328 -9.52 -3.79 21.46
N ALA A 329 -9.61 -3.20 20.27
CA ALA A 329 -9.94 -3.91 19.05
C ALA A 329 -8.87 -4.96 18.71
N LEU A 330 -7.59 -4.66 18.93
CA LEU A 330 -6.49 -5.60 18.78
C LEU A 330 -6.58 -6.79 19.74
N MET A 331 -6.93 -6.55 21.02
CA MET A 331 -7.18 -7.64 21.97
C MET A 331 -8.39 -8.49 21.55
N THR A 332 -9.41 -7.85 20.98
CA THR A 332 -10.59 -8.55 20.45
C THR A 332 -10.25 -9.40 19.24
N LEU A 333 -9.41 -8.89 18.32
CA LEU A 333 -8.87 -9.64 17.19
C LEU A 333 -8.12 -10.87 17.68
N ALA A 334 -7.16 -10.69 18.59
CA ALA A 334 -6.35 -11.79 19.11
C ALA A 334 -7.20 -12.88 19.78
N LYS A 335 -8.21 -12.50 20.57
CA LYS A 335 -9.16 -13.43 21.20
C LYS A 335 -10.04 -14.15 20.19
N ARG A 336 -10.60 -13.44 19.19
CA ARG A 336 -11.52 -14.02 18.20
C ARG A 336 -10.81 -14.96 17.22
N GLU A 337 -9.61 -14.59 16.80
CA GLU A 337 -8.81 -15.38 15.87
C GLU A 337 -7.97 -16.47 16.58
N GLN A 338 -8.05 -16.55 17.91
CA GLN A 338 -7.34 -17.53 18.75
C GLN A 338 -5.83 -17.50 18.48
N VAL A 339 -5.26 -16.31 18.57
CA VAL A 339 -3.83 -16.08 18.34
C VAL A 339 -3.01 -16.85 19.38
N ASP A 340 -2.12 -17.72 18.89
CA ASP A 340 -1.22 -18.52 19.71
C ASP A 340 0.01 -17.70 20.15
N PHE A 341 0.56 -16.88 19.24
CA PHE A 341 1.62 -15.93 19.55
C PHE A 341 1.57 -14.66 18.69
N ASN A 342 2.13 -13.56 19.18
CA ASN A 342 2.16 -12.29 18.48
C ASN A 342 3.54 -11.61 18.50
N LEU A 343 3.82 -10.82 17.47
CA LEU A 343 5.02 -9.98 17.38
C LEU A 343 4.65 -8.54 17.00
N ASP A 344 4.96 -7.62 17.91
CA ASP A 344 4.94 -6.17 17.68
C ASP A 344 6.33 -5.70 17.23
N MET A 345 6.44 -5.18 16.01
CA MET A 345 7.72 -4.82 15.41
C MET A 345 8.00 -3.31 15.59
N HIS A 346 8.89 -2.98 16.51
CA HIS A 346 9.33 -1.63 16.84
C HIS A 346 10.75 -1.36 16.36
N GLU A 347 11.13 -0.09 16.46
CA GLU A 347 12.51 0.32 16.31
C GLU A 347 12.95 1.33 17.38
N ALA A 348 14.24 1.28 17.73
CA ALA A 348 14.84 2.17 18.71
C ALA A 348 16.07 2.88 18.15
N GLY A 349 16.46 4.00 18.75
CA GLY A 349 17.69 4.73 18.36
C GLY A 349 18.94 3.83 18.34
N THR A 350 19.90 4.16 17.49
CA THR A 350 21.01 3.26 17.15
C THR A 350 21.93 2.95 18.35
N PRO A 351 22.57 1.76 18.40
CA PRO A 351 23.38 1.33 19.54
C PRO A 351 24.51 2.29 19.93
N GLU A 352 25.15 2.96 18.97
CA GLU A 352 26.26 3.90 19.23
C GLU A 352 25.81 5.11 20.02
N ARG A 353 24.55 5.50 19.84
CA ARG A 353 24.00 6.71 20.41
C ARG A 353 23.36 6.49 21.76
N GLN A 354 22.96 5.25 22.06
CA GLN A 354 22.57 4.84 23.41
C GLN A 354 23.79 4.58 24.32
N ALA A 355 25.01 4.81 23.82
CA ALA A 355 26.23 4.98 24.62
C ALA A 355 26.35 6.43 25.12
N GLN A 356 25.55 6.82 26.11
CA GLN A 356 25.94 7.97 26.93
C GLN A 356 27.09 7.51 27.85
N ASP A 357 28.19 8.27 27.83
CA ASP A 357 29.23 8.33 28.86
C ASP A 357 30.40 7.33 28.84
N GLY A 358 30.77 6.75 27.68
CA GLY A 358 32.10 6.12 27.53
C GLY A 358 32.44 4.99 28.51
N GLU A 359 31.44 4.41 29.19
CA GLU A 359 31.65 3.31 30.13
C GLU A 359 31.75 1.95 29.42
N GLU A 360 32.65 1.12 29.96
CA GLU A 360 32.91 -0.26 29.55
C GLU A 360 31.75 -1.18 29.97
N TYR A 361 31.52 -2.24 29.18
CA TYR A 361 30.42 -3.20 29.32
C TYR A 361 30.20 -3.73 30.76
N SER A 362 28.95 -3.72 31.24
CA SER A 362 28.51 -4.46 32.44
C SER A 362 27.11 -5.07 32.23
N PRO A 363 26.95 -6.40 32.43
CA PRO A 363 25.64 -7.06 32.40
C PRO A 363 24.70 -6.50 33.48
N GLY A 364 23.43 -6.22 33.14
CA GLY A 364 22.40 -5.77 34.09
C GLY A 364 22.11 -4.25 34.15
N LEU A 365 22.86 -3.42 33.41
CA LEU A 365 22.67 -1.96 33.34
C LEU A 365 22.42 -1.44 31.91
N ASN A 366 22.19 -2.33 30.94
CA ASN A 366 22.17 -1.97 29.53
C ASN A 366 20.89 -1.19 29.16
N ARG A 367 21.01 0.14 29.03
CA ARG A 367 19.96 1.08 28.58
C ARG A 367 19.69 1.05 27.07
N ARG A 368 20.28 0.09 26.34
CA ARG A 368 20.17 0.03 24.88
C ARG A 368 19.01 -0.86 24.45
N LEU A 369 18.00 -0.27 23.80
CA LEU A 369 16.80 -0.96 23.29
C LEU A 369 17.04 -1.55 21.90
N ALA A 370 17.88 -0.95 21.05
CA ALA A 370 18.13 -1.51 19.72
C ALA A 370 18.77 -2.90 19.80
N TYR A 371 18.36 -3.80 18.91
CA TYR A 371 18.67 -5.24 18.94
C TYR A 371 18.17 -5.92 20.21
N THR A 372 16.90 -5.72 20.54
CA THR A 372 16.25 -6.37 21.69
C THR A 372 14.99 -7.10 21.25
N LEU A 373 14.76 -8.27 21.84
CA LEU A 373 13.48 -8.96 21.86
C LEU A 373 12.96 -8.92 23.30
N VAL A 374 11.87 -8.20 23.52
CA VAL A 374 11.15 -8.18 24.80
C VAL A 374 10.06 -9.25 24.73
N ALA A 375 10.00 -10.14 25.71
CA ALA A 375 9.04 -11.23 25.74
C ALA A 375 8.21 -11.19 27.02
N HIS A 376 6.95 -11.60 26.93
CA HIS A 376 6.14 -11.92 28.12
C HIS A 376 6.84 -13.01 28.95
N PRO A 377 6.72 -13.05 30.29
CA PRO A 377 7.33 -14.09 31.12
C PRO A 377 7.03 -15.52 30.63
N ASP A 378 5.78 -15.77 30.23
CA ASP A 378 5.35 -17.07 29.68
C ASP A 378 5.93 -17.41 28.30
N ALA A 379 6.55 -16.43 27.62
CA ALA A 379 7.04 -16.54 26.26
C ALA A 379 8.59 -16.63 26.19
N LEU A 380 9.28 -16.53 27.33
CA LEU A 380 10.75 -16.49 27.39
C LEU A 380 11.43 -17.71 26.77
N GLU A 381 10.87 -18.90 26.95
CA GLU A 381 11.44 -20.13 26.40
C GLU A 381 11.41 -20.10 24.86
N VAL A 382 10.26 -19.82 24.26
CA VAL A 382 10.11 -19.67 22.80
C VAL A 382 11.02 -18.57 22.27
N ALA A 383 11.11 -17.41 22.95
CA ALA A 383 12.01 -16.34 22.56
C ALA A 383 13.48 -16.79 22.56
N ALA A 384 13.94 -17.49 23.59
CA ALA A 384 15.32 -17.94 23.68
C ALA A 384 15.70 -18.88 22.52
N PHE A 385 14.84 -19.84 22.18
CA PHE A 385 15.08 -20.73 21.04
C PHE A 385 15.05 -19.97 19.71
N ALA A 386 14.10 -19.05 19.52
CA ALA A 386 14.02 -18.25 18.31
C ALA A 386 15.27 -17.37 18.10
N LEU A 387 15.84 -16.81 19.17
CA LEU A 387 17.05 -16.00 19.08
C LEU A 387 18.29 -16.82 18.74
N LEU A 388 18.39 -18.08 19.21
CA LEU A 388 19.47 -18.98 18.80
C LEU A 388 19.41 -19.28 17.30
N GLY A 389 18.21 -19.56 16.78
CA GLY A 389 17.99 -19.78 15.34
C GLY A 389 18.30 -18.53 14.52
N LEU A 390 17.88 -17.35 15.00
CA LEU A 390 18.17 -16.07 14.35
C LEU A 390 19.68 -15.79 14.27
N GLU A 391 20.41 -16.02 15.35
CA GLU A 391 21.87 -15.81 15.38
C GLU A 391 22.59 -16.80 14.47
N GLU A 392 22.18 -18.08 14.43
CA GLU A 392 22.73 -19.07 13.50
C GLU A 392 22.48 -18.70 12.03
N ASP A 393 21.28 -18.21 11.73
CA ASP A 393 20.80 -17.88 10.38
C ASP A 393 21.38 -16.56 9.83
N THR A 394 21.56 -15.55 10.69
CA THR A 394 21.92 -14.18 10.27
C THR A 394 23.25 -13.69 10.82
N GLY A 395 23.82 -14.36 11.81
CA GLY A 395 24.97 -13.90 12.58
C GLY A 395 24.67 -12.72 13.52
N ILE A 396 23.40 -12.39 13.76
CA ILE A 396 22.99 -11.23 14.56
C ILE A 396 22.36 -11.67 15.86
N SER A 397 22.96 -11.23 16.97
CA SER A 397 22.43 -11.45 18.31
C SER A 397 21.49 -10.31 18.72
N LEU A 398 20.28 -10.66 19.16
CA LEU A 398 19.39 -9.77 19.89
C LEU A 398 19.49 -10.09 21.38
N LYS A 399 19.41 -9.05 22.21
CA LYS A 399 19.25 -9.18 23.66
C LYS A 399 17.83 -9.67 23.97
N LEU A 400 17.70 -10.72 24.77
CA LEU A 400 16.40 -11.10 25.34
C LEU A 400 16.12 -10.29 26.61
N GLU A 401 14.97 -9.65 26.67
CA GLU A 401 14.46 -8.98 27.87
C GLU A 401 13.11 -9.56 28.29
N GLU A 402 12.96 -9.78 29.60
CA GLU A 402 11.66 -10.12 30.18
C GLU A 402 10.83 -8.85 30.39
N SER A 403 9.55 -8.91 30.05
CA SER A 403 8.59 -7.85 30.32
C SER A 403 8.46 -7.61 31.82
N ASN A 404 8.75 -6.40 32.28
CA ASN A 404 8.55 -6.06 33.69
C ASN A 404 7.06 -5.77 33.97
N PRO A 405 6.40 -6.54 34.86
CA PRO A 405 4.97 -6.38 35.17
C PRO A 405 4.61 -5.04 35.84
N GLU A 406 5.57 -4.29 36.36
CA GLU A 406 5.36 -2.96 36.92
C GLU A 406 5.09 -1.90 35.84
N PHE A 407 5.52 -2.14 34.59
CA PHE A 407 5.34 -1.22 33.47
C PHE A 407 4.17 -1.65 32.58
N ARG A 408 2.96 -1.24 32.96
CA ARG A 408 1.72 -1.57 32.25
C ARG A 408 1.53 -0.72 30.99
N GLY A 409 0.69 -1.19 30.07
CA GLY A 409 0.34 -0.44 28.84
C GLY A 409 1.06 -0.87 27.57
N LEU A 410 1.97 -1.82 27.67
CA LEU A 410 2.87 -2.25 26.59
C LEU A 410 2.34 -3.53 25.92
N SER A 411 2.48 -3.64 24.61
CA SER A 411 2.00 -4.78 23.83
C SER A 411 2.59 -6.12 24.32
N HIS A 412 3.92 -6.17 24.50
CA HIS A 412 4.64 -7.38 24.93
C HIS A 412 4.22 -7.93 26.30
N LEU A 413 3.54 -7.13 27.14
CA LEU A 413 3.02 -7.57 28.43
C LEU A 413 1.50 -7.83 28.36
N GLU A 414 0.73 -6.85 27.87
CA GLU A 414 -0.73 -6.88 27.99
C GLU A 414 -1.38 -7.89 27.05
N TYR A 415 -0.78 -8.21 25.88
CA TYR A 415 -1.30 -9.27 25.02
C TYR A 415 -1.27 -10.63 25.72
N GLY A 416 -0.16 -10.95 26.40
CA GLY A 416 -0.03 -12.20 27.16
C GLY A 416 -1.09 -12.29 28.25
N ASN A 417 -1.18 -11.25 29.09
CA ASN A 417 -2.12 -11.18 30.19
C ASN A 417 -3.60 -11.27 29.75
N GLU A 418 -3.97 -10.64 28.65
CA GLU A 418 -5.38 -10.53 28.26
C GLU A 418 -5.86 -11.66 27.35
N THR A 419 -4.98 -12.19 26.50
CA THR A 419 -5.39 -13.10 25.41
C THR A 419 -4.90 -14.53 25.60
N GLY A 420 -3.87 -14.73 26.44
CA GLY A 420 -3.18 -16.01 26.58
C GLY A 420 -2.21 -16.33 25.43
N SER A 421 -2.06 -15.44 24.44
CA SER A 421 -1.05 -15.58 23.39
C SER A 421 0.35 -15.32 23.94
N LEU A 422 1.36 -16.02 23.43
CA LEU A 422 2.75 -15.65 23.72
C LEU A 422 3.08 -14.32 23.04
N ALA A 423 3.48 -13.31 23.81
CA ALA A 423 3.65 -11.95 23.30
C ALA A 423 5.12 -11.53 23.22
N PHE A 424 5.48 -10.90 22.10
CA PHE A 424 6.82 -10.45 21.79
C PHE A 424 6.80 -9.02 21.23
N LEU A 425 7.81 -8.23 21.59
CA LEU A 425 8.13 -6.97 20.93
C LEU A 425 9.60 -6.99 20.51
N SER A 426 9.88 -6.70 19.25
CA SER A 426 11.25 -6.61 18.74
C SER A 426 11.65 -5.17 18.44
N GLU A 427 12.90 -4.83 18.70
CA GLU A 427 13.47 -3.50 18.48
C GLU A 427 14.65 -3.58 17.49
N SER A 428 14.45 -3.12 16.25
CA SER A 428 15.55 -2.94 15.30
C SER A 428 16.16 -1.52 15.40
N PRO A 429 17.41 -1.28 14.94
CA PRO A 429 18.07 0.03 15.10
C PRO A 429 17.59 1.07 14.08
N ASN A 430 16.92 2.14 14.49
CA ASN A 430 16.43 3.19 13.58
C ASN A 430 17.29 4.46 13.61
N PRO A 431 18.01 4.78 12.52
CA PRO A 431 18.80 6.02 12.41
C PRO A 431 17.93 7.29 12.50
N GLY A 432 16.67 7.22 12.09
CA GLY A 432 15.70 8.32 12.16
C GLY A 432 15.26 8.68 13.59
N GLN A 433 15.57 7.85 14.58
CA GLN A 433 15.31 8.15 16.00
C GLN A 433 16.50 8.77 16.73
N ASP A 434 17.66 8.91 16.07
CA ASP A 434 18.86 9.50 16.64
C ASP A 434 18.75 11.03 16.78
N ARG A 435 18.44 11.52 17.97
CA ARG A 435 18.23 12.96 18.28
C ARG A 435 19.28 13.92 17.69
N GLY A 436 18.95 14.80 16.76
CA GLY A 436 19.95 15.76 16.24
C GLY A 436 21.01 15.15 15.32
N ARG A 437 20.78 13.94 14.81
CA ARG A 437 21.31 13.54 13.51
C ARG A 437 20.40 14.15 12.44
N SER A 438 20.76 15.34 11.94
CA SER A 438 19.92 16.13 11.03
C SER A 438 19.85 15.60 9.60
N ASP A 439 20.68 14.61 9.26
CA ASP A 439 20.80 13.96 7.96
C ASP A 439 20.44 12.46 8.02
N ALA A 440 19.59 12.07 8.97
CA ALA A 440 19.20 10.68 9.14
C ALA A 440 18.51 10.14 7.88
N ASP A 441 19.16 9.17 7.22
CA ASP A 441 18.60 8.43 6.11
C ASP A 441 17.96 7.14 6.65
N VAL A 442 16.64 7.04 6.57
CA VAL A 442 15.89 5.87 7.06
C VAL A 442 15.67 4.81 5.97
N ILE A 443 16.30 4.93 4.80
CA ILE A 443 16.22 3.94 3.72
C ILE A 443 17.59 3.33 3.47
N THR A 444 18.59 4.15 3.15
CA THR A 444 19.93 3.71 2.69
C THR A 444 21.06 4.02 3.66
N ASP A 445 20.76 4.12 4.96
CA ASP A 445 21.80 4.27 5.98
C ASP A 445 22.92 3.23 5.79
N PRO A 446 24.20 3.64 5.76
CA PRO A 446 25.30 2.74 5.43
C PRO A 446 25.54 1.64 6.46
N LYS A 447 25.05 1.82 7.70
CA LYS A 447 25.21 0.86 8.79
C LYS A 447 23.91 0.14 9.13
N TYR A 448 22.79 0.85 9.04
CA TYR A 448 21.46 0.36 9.41
C TYR A 448 20.45 0.52 8.26
N PRO A 449 20.75 0.00 7.06
CA PRO A 449 19.85 0.15 5.92
C PRO A 449 18.49 -0.49 6.21
N LEU A 450 17.43 0.00 5.56
CA LEU A 450 16.08 -0.53 5.76
C LEU A 450 16.00 -2.04 5.48
N THR A 451 16.74 -2.54 4.49
CA THR A 451 16.81 -3.97 4.17
C THR A 451 17.31 -4.82 5.33
N HIS A 452 18.32 -4.36 6.07
CA HIS A 452 18.83 -5.02 7.27
C HIS A 452 17.74 -5.11 8.36
N ARG A 453 17.07 -3.99 8.64
CA ARG A 453 16.06 -3.90 9.71
C ARG A 453 14.81 -4.71 9.39
N VAL A 454 14.36 -4.65 8.14
CA VAL A 454 13.26 -5.50 7.63
C VAL A 454 13.65 -6.98 7.70
N GLY A 455 14.86 -7.32 7.29
CA GLY A 455 15.38 -8.69 7.36
C GLY A 455 15.36 -9.26 8.77
N LEU A 456 15.79 -8.48 9.77
CA LEU A 456 15.73 -8.89 11.18
C LEU A 456 14.32 -9.31 11.61
N HIS A 457 13.31 -8.48 11.33
CA HIS A 457 11.94 -8.79 11.70
C HIS A 457 11.40 -10.03 10.96
N LEU A 458 11.65 -10.14 9.65
CA LEU A 458 11.19 -11.28 8.85
C LEU A 458 11.81 -12.60 9.32
N ARG A 459 13.11 -12.60 9.61
CA ARG A 459 13.79 -13.80 10.14
C ARG A 459 13.34 -14.11 11.55
N LEU A 460 13.14 -13.11 12.39
CA LEU A 460 12.62 -13.33 13.75
C LEU A 460 11.24 -14.00 13.74
N ILE A 461 10.32 -13.58 12.86
CA ILE A 461 8.99 -14.22 12.74
C ILE A 461 9.13 -15.69 12.36
N ARG A 462 10.01 -16.00 11.39
CA ARG A 462 10.28 -17.38 10.99
C ARG A 462 10.77 -18.22 12.17
N HIS A 463 11.78 -17.73 12.91
CA HIS A 463 12.35 -18.45 14.04
C HIS A 463 11.42 -18.55 15.24
N LEU A 464 10.53 -17.57 15.46
CA LEU A 464 9.45 -17.68 16.44
C LEU A 464 8.44 -18.77 16.06
N ALA A 465 8.08 -18.87 14.77
CA ALA A 465 7.19 -19.92 14.28
C ALA A 465 7.82 -21.32 14.42
N GLU A 466 9.11 -21.48 14.11
CA GLU A 466 9.87 -22.72 14.28
C GLU A 466 9.96 -23.10 15.77
N ALA A 467 10.39 -22.18 16.64
CA ALA A 467 10.48 -22.42 18.08
C ALA A 467 9.13 -22.77 18.71
N TYR A 468 8.05 -22.08 18.30
CA TYR A 468 6.70 -22.39 18.76
C TYR A 468 6.26 -23.79 18.32
N ALA A 469 6.56 -24.17 17.07
CA ALA A 469 6.23 -25.50 16.55
C ALA A 469 6.94 -26.61 17.34
N ASP A 470 8.23 -26.44 17.64
CA ASP A 470 9.03 -27.42 18.36
C ASP A 470 8.57 -27.59 19.82
N LEU A 471 8.23 -26.49 20.50
CA LEU A 471 7.87 -26.49 21.91
C LEU A 471 6.39 -26.85 22.15
N HIS A 472 5.49 -26.49 21.22
CA HIS A 472 4.04 -26.64 21.41
C HIS A 472 3.38 -27.60 20.41
N GLY A 473 4.12 -28.15 19.44
CA GLY A 473 3.61 -29.12 18.47
C GLY A 473 2.59 -28.56 17.46
N LYS A 474 2.55 -27.23 17.31
CA LYS A 474 1.66 -26.52 16.38
C LYS A 474 2.49 -25.74 15.36
N ALA A 475 2.55 -26.23 14.13
CA ALA A 475 3.35 -25.59 13.09
C ALA A 475 2.65 -24.39 12.45
N LEU A 476 3.39 -23.29 12.26
CA LEU A 476 3.10 -22.25 11.28
C LEU A 476 4.19 -22.30 10.21
N VAL A 477 3.82 -22.63 8.97
CA VAL A 477 4.77 -22.75 7.86
C VAL A 477 4.53 -21.64 6.85
N ILE A 478 5.50 -20.73 6.73
CA ILE A 478 5.46 -19.56 5.86
C ILE A 478 6.44 -19.79 4.71
N GLU A 479 5.93 -19.79 3.48
CA GLU A 479 6.71 -19.91 2.25
C GLU A 479 6.82 -18.58 1.52
N GLY A 480 7.91 -18.37 0.78
CA GLY A 480 8.15 -17.13 0.02
C GLY A 480 8.74 -15.98 0.84
N LEU A 481 9.13 -16.23 2.09
CA LEU A 481 9.95 -15.29 2.86
C LEU A 481 11.32 -15.11 2.19
N PRO A 482 11.79 -13.86 1.97
CA PRO A 482 13.15 -13.64 1.51
C PRO A 482 14.20 -14.13 2.52
N GLU A 483 15.32 -14.62 2.01
CA GLU A 483 16.49 -14.89 2.84
C GLU A 483 17.15 -13.57 3.26
N TYR A 484 17.81 -13.58 4.41
CA TYR A 484 18.43 -12.37 4.98
C TYR A 484 19.51 -11.80 4.06
N ASP A 485 20.38 -12.66 3.52
CA ASP A 485 21.45 -12.28 2.61
C ASP A 485 20.92 -11.65 1.31
N ASP A 486 19.79 -12.15 0.79
CA ASP A 486 19.14 -11.59 -0.40
C ASP A 486 18.59 -10.18 -0.14
N LEU A 487 18.03 -9.95 1.06
CA LEU A 487 17.53 -8.64 1.47
C LEU A 487 18.68 -7.62 1.55
N VAL A 488 19.75 -7.94 2.28
CA VAL A 488 20.85 -6.99 2.51
C VAL A 488 21.71 -6.76 1.27
N ALA A 489 21.76 -7.70 0.32
CA ALA A 489 22.42 -7.52 -0.96
C ALA A 489 21.57 -6.72 -1.98
N GLY A 490 20.26 -6.58 -1.73
CA GLY A 490 19.29 -6.00 -2.63
C GLY A 490 18.85 -4.58 -2.28
N ASP A 491 17.91 -4.08 -3.10
CA ASP A 491 17.09 -2.91 -2.78
C ASP A 491 15.76 -3.39 -2.21
N ILE A 492 15.24 -2.70 -1.20
CA ILE A 492 13.99 -3.08 -0.54
C ILE A 492 12.81 -3.19 -1.51
N GLY A 493 12.80 -2.37 -2.56
CA GLY A 493 11.78 -2.36 -3.59
C GLY A 493 11.70 -3.65 -4.42
N ARG A 494 12.75 -4.49 -4.43
CA ARG A 494 12.68 -5.82 -5.08
C ARG A 494 11.70 -6.78 -4.40
N PHE A 495 11.42 -6.54 -3.13
CA PHE A 495 10.53 -7.35 -2.29
C PHE A 495 9.17 -6.69 -2.09
N LEU A 496 8.92 -5.55 -2.74
CA LEU A 496 7.65 -4.87 -2.73
C LEU A 496 7.04 -4.95 -4.13
N ASN A 497 5.76 -5.28 -4.18
CA ASN A 497 4.98 -5.18 -5.41
C ASN A 497 4.70 -3.74 -5.72
#